data_AF-A0A329ZIU3-F1
#
_entry.id   AF-A0A329ZIU3-F1
#
_cell.length_a   1.000
_cell.length_b   1.000
_cell.length_c   1.000
_cell.angle_alpha   90.00
_cell.angle_beta   90.00
_cell.angle_gamma   90.00
#
_symmetry.space_group_name_H-M   'P 1'
#
loop_
_entity.id
_entity.type
_entity.pdbx_description
1 polymer ?
#
loop_
_entity_poly.entity_id
_entity_poly.type
_entity_poly.pdbx_seq_one_letter_code
_entity_poly.pdbx_strand_id
1 'polypeptide(L)'
;MKNNRFFYHIKGLWRYFWDRFLRVLLPSLHKYFYLDSRDKLLENAKNRADYGYIIDRVNYYNRLTSLDSANLDFKDSKDSTNLDSKKSKDSAPKSPKSTPIKIINFTLPKKGLNYFFDTHEFIRYFEDNLSFILEGGDVNYAISKPSICKSRPIVPINGNLESQAKNANNILLNLDKIRHFLFINDPYKFEDKDNLLYFRGGVYQRHRVEFFKKYFSDKRCDIGHTGSVSAENRAFVKPKASIKTHLSHKFILSLEGNDVASNLKWIMSSNSLAVAPKPKFETWFMEGKLKGDFHYIEIDENYENVFDKLEFYAKNTDLANKIRLNANAYCKQFFDKNREQIIALLVLEKYFKNARFNKF
;
A
#
# COMPACT_ATOMS: atom_id res chain seq x y z
N MET A 1 12.65 -0.10 -15.93
CA MET A 1 11.38 -0.68 -16.41
C MET A 1 10.22 -0.02 -15.67
N LYS A 2 9.27 0.62 -16.36
CA LYS A 2 7.99 1.05 -15.76
C LYS A 2 6.93 0.02 -16.15
N ASN A 3 6.04 -0.34 -15.23
CA ASN A 3 4.86 -1.11 -15.58
C ASN A 3 4.09 -0.37 -16.68
N ASN A 4 3.83 -1.05 -17.80
CA ASN A 4 3.13 -0.43 -18.91
C ASN A 4 1.64 -0.29 -18.58
N ARG A 5 1.24 0.94 -18.22
CA ARG A 5 -0.15 1.29 -17.86
C ARG A 5 -1.16 0.92 -18.94
N PHE A 6 -0.77 1.01 -20.21
CA PHE A 6 -1.64 0.67 -21.32
C PHE A 6 -2.02 -0.81 -21.31
N PHE A 7 -1.04 -1.72 -21.28
CA PHE A 7 -1.32 -3.16 -21.20
C PHE A 7 -2.03 -3.56 -19.92
N TYR A 8 -1.74 -2.87 -18.82
CA TYR A 8 -2.43 -3.09 -17.55
C TYR A 8 -3.93 -2.78 -17.65
N HIS A 9 -4.28 -1.63 -18.25
CA HIS A 9 -5.68 -1.26 -18.47
C HIS A 9 -6.38 -2.18 -19.48
N ILE A 10 -5.70 -2.58 -20.56
CA ILE A 10 -6.27 -3.56 -21.52
C ILE A 10 -6.60 -4.88 -20.82
N LYS A 11 -5.69 -5.43 -20.01
CA LYS A 11 -5.95 -6.65 -19.24
C LYS A 11 -7.11 -6.48 -18.27
N GLY A 12 -7.20 -5.32 -17.62
CA GLY A 12 -8.31 -4.98 -16.74
C GLY A 12 -9.65 -4.92 -17.45
N LEU A 13 -9.70 -4.27 -18.62
CA LEU A 13 -10.90 -4.19 -19.46
C LEU A 13 -11.31 -5.56 -19.99
N TRP A 14 -10.37 -6.34 -20.52
CA TRP A 14 -10.65 -7.68 -21.03
C TRP A 14 -11.26 -8.57 -19.95
N ARG A 15 -10.66 -8.59 -18.76
CA ARG A 15 -11.19 -9.30 -17.60
C ARG A 15 -12.61 -8.84 -17.24
N TYR A 16 -12.85 -7.53 -17.20
CA TYR A 16 -14.16 -6.98 -16.86
C TYR A 16 -15.22 -7.37 -17.88
N PHE A 17 -14.97 -7.16 -19.18
CA PHE A 17 -15.94 -7.50 -20.20
C PHE A 17 -16.15 -9.00 -20.33
N TRP A 18 -15.10 -9.82 -20.13
CA TRP A 18 -15.23 -11.28 -20.09
C TRP A 18 -16.07 -11.77 -18.92
N ASP A 19 -15.84 -11.23 -17.71
CA ASP A 19 -16.69 -11.51 -16.54
C ASP A 19 -18.16 -11.18 -16.84
N ARG A 20 -18.44 -9.96 -17.35
CA ARG A 20 -19.81 -9.53 -17.67
C ARG A 20 -20.45 -10.39 -18.75
N PHE A 21 -19.70 -10.74 -19.79
CA PHE A 21 -20.15 -11.62 -20.86
C PHE A 21 -20.57 -12.98 -20.30
N LEU A 22 -19.69 -13.64 -19.52
CA LEU A 22 -20.00 -14.93 -18.91
C LEU A 22 -21.21 -14.82 -17.97
N ARG A 23 -21.26 -13.77 -17.15
CA ARG A 23 -22.32 -13.57 -16.16
C ARG A 23 -23.71 -13.46 -16.79
N VAL A 24 -23.82 -12.76 -17.93
CA VAL A 24 -25.11 -12.52 -18.59
C VAL A 24 -25.48 -13.65 -19.56
N LEU A 25 -24.52 -14.10 -20.38
CA LEU A 25 -24.82 -14.98 -21.50
C LEU A 25 -24.53 -16.45 -21.20
N LEU A 26 -23.65 -16.76 -20.23
CA LEU A 26 -23.23 -18.12 -19.92
C LEU A 26 -23.12 -18.35 -18.38
N PRO A 27 -24.22 -18.23 -17.61
CA PRO A 27 -24.15 -18.23 -16.13
C PRO A 27 -23.54 -19.50 -15.52
N SER A 28 -23.77 -20.66 -16.12
CA SER A 28 -23.16 -21.92 -15.67
C SER A 28 -21.63 -21.91 -15.81
N LEU A 29 -21.12 -21.34 -16.90
CA LEU A 29 -19.67 -21.16 -17.11
C LEU A 29 -19.11 -20.09 -16.18
N HIS A 30 -19.86 -19.00 -15.96
CA HIS A 30 -19.49 -18.01 -14.95
C HIS A 30 -19.30 -18.65 -13.57
N LYS A 31 -20.28 -19.43 -13.10
CA LYS A 31 -20.19 -20.17 -11.83
C LYS A 31 -18.97 -21.08 -11.79
N TYR A 32 -18.76 -21.87 -12.85
CA TYR A 32 -17.63 -22.79 -12.94
C TYR A 32 -16.27 -22.09 -12.88
N PHE A 33 -16.05 -21.06 -13.72
CA PHE A 33 -14.75 -20.38 -13.84
C PHE A 33 -14.41 -19.50 -12.64
N TYR A 34 -15.40 -19.05 -11.88
CA TYR A 34 -15.18 -18.16 -10.75
C TYR A 34 -15.52 -18.81 -9.41
N LEU A 35 -16.77 -19.15 -9.13
CA LEU A 35 -17.18 -19.64 -7.81
C LEU A 35 -16.58 -21.02 -7.53
N ASP A 36 -16.82 -22.01 -8.39
CA ASP A 36 -16.33 -23.37 -8.18
C ASP A 36 -14.79 -23.42 -8.25
N SER A 37 -14.18 -22.63 -9.15
CA SER A 37 -12.72 -22.51 -9.24
C SER A 37 -12.10 -21.86 -8.00
N ARG A 38 -12.77 -20.87 -7.39
CA ARG A 38 -12.34 -20.28 -6.11
C ARG A 38 -12.36 -21.35 -5.03
N ASP A 39 -13.47 -22.07 -4.90
CA ASP A 39 -13.64 -23.04 -3.82
C ASP A 39 -12.62 -24.17 -3.92
N LYS A 40 -12.38 -24.69 -5.13
CA LYS A 40 -11.30 -25.66 -5.39
C LYS A 40 -9.92 -25.08 -5.05
N LEU A 41 -9.63 -23.84 -5.44
CA LEU A 41 -8.36 -23.20 -5.15
C LEU A 41 -8.14 -23.03 -3.64
N LEU A 42 -9.15 -22.60 -2.91
CA LEU A 42 -9.08 -22.40 -1.46
C LEU A 42 -9.01 -23.73 -0.70
N GLU A 43 -9.70 -24.76 -1.16
CA GLU A 43 -9.57 -26.10 -0.57
C GLU A 43 -8.16 -26.66 -0.77
N ASN A 44 -7.63 -26.58 -1.99
CA ASN A 44 -6.26 -27.00 -2.29
C ASN A 44 -5.21 -26.19 -1.52
N ALA A 45 -5.50 -24.92 -1.22
CA ALA A 45 -4.58 -24.06 -0.47
C ALA A 45 -4.28 -24.60 0.93
N LYS A 46 -5.23 -25.29 1.58
CA LYS A 46 -5.06 -25.89 2.91
C LYS A 46 -3.94 -26.92 2.98
N ASN A 47 -3.66 -27.57 1.85
CA ASN A 47 -2.61 -28.60 1.74
C ASN A 47 -1.23 -28.02 1.43
N ARG A 48 -1.10 -26.69 1.26
CA ARG A 48 0.20 -26.08 1.00
C ARG A 48 1.05 -26.05 2.27
N ALA A 49 2.35 -26.30 2.12
CA ALA A 49 3.31 -26.22 3.24
C ALA A 49 3.37 -24.84 3.91
N ASP A 50 3.02 -23.78 3.19
CA ASP A 50 3.02 -22.39 3.68
C ASP A 50 1.63 -21.88 4.10
N TYR A 51 0.64 -22.76 4.28
CA TYR A 51 -0.74 -22.35 4.59
C TYR A 51 -0.85 -21.56 5.90
N GLY A 52 -0.08 -21.92 6.93
CA GLY A 52 -0.03 -21.14 8.18
C GLY A 52 0.37 -19.69 7.94
N TYR A 53 1.41 -19.48 7.13
CA TYR A 53 1.88 -18.13 6.75
C TYR A 53 0.86 -17.37 5.89
N ILE A 54 0.11 -18.06 5.02
CA ILE A 54 -1.02 -17.48 4.28
C ILE A 54 -2.07 -16.94 5.26
N ILE A 55 -2.47 -17.73 6.25
CA ILE A 55 -3.47 -17.33 7.25
C ILE A 55 -2.98 -16.17 8.12
N ASP A 56 -1.70 -16.15 8.51
CA ASP A 56 -1.12 -15.01 9.23
C ASP A 56 -1.23 -13.70 8.44
N ARG A 57 -1.02 -13.76 7.12
CA ARG A 57 -1.19 -12.58 6.25
C ARG A 57 -2.64 -12.19 6.08
N VAL A 58 -3.56 -13.16 5.94
CA VAL A 58 -5.00 -12.88 5.91
C VAL A 58 -5.43 -12.13 7.19
N ASN A 59 -5.00 -12.61 8.35
CA ASN A 59 -5.31 -11.98 9.64
C ASN A 59 -4.64 -10.61 9.82
N TYR A 60 -3.46 -10.42 9.23
CA TYR A 60 -2.82 -9.12 9.19
C TYR A 60 -3.63 -8.10 8.39
N TYR A 61 -4.06 -8.46 7.17
CA TYR A 61 -4.78 -7.56 6.27
C TYR A 61 -6.24 -7.34 6.68
N ASN A 62 -6.89 -8.37 7.20
CA ASN A 62 -8.27 -8.35 7.64
C ASN A 62 -8.35 -8.75 9.12
N ARG A 63 -8.56 -7.75 9.97
CA ARG A 63 -8.63 -7.90 11.43
C ARG A 63 -10.05 -8.13 11.95
N LEU A 64 -11.05 -8.18 11.06
CA LEU A 64 -12.44 -8.43 11.49
C LEU A 64 -12.54 -9.78 12.20
N THR A 65 -13.25 -9.78 13.32
CA THR A 65 -13.61 -10.98 14.06
C THR A 65 -15.13 -11.19 14.03
N SER A 66 -15.57 -12.41 14.34
CA SER A 66 -17.00 -12.70 14.48
C SER A 66 -17.65 -11.88 15.61
N LEU A 67 -16.88 -11.45 16.62
CA LEU A 67 -17.36 -10.62 17.73
C LEU A 67 -17.55 -9.14 17.34
N ASP A 68 -16.78 -8.63 16.37
CA ASP A 68 -16.98 -7.29 15.80
C ASP A 68 -18.33 -7.15 15.08
N SER A 69 -19.04 -8.26 14.89
CA SER A 69 -20.40 -8.28 14.35
C SER A 69 -21.50 -8.17 15.43
N ALA A 70 -21.17 -8.32 16.72
CA ALA A 70 -22.11 -8.24 17.84
C ALA A 70 -22.06 -6.88 18.58
N ASN A 71 -20.89 -6.25 18.71
CA ASN A 71 -20.69 -5.15 19.69
C ASN A 71 -20.71 -3.70 19.14
N LEU A 72 -21.48 -3.41 18.07
CA LEU A 72 -21.49 -2.08 17.44
C LEU A 72 -22.91 -1.68 17.06
N ASP A 73 -23.80 -1.65 18.04
CA ASP A 73 -24.97 -0.76 17.97
C ASP A 73 -24.46 0.66 18.27
N PHE A 74 -23.84 1.29 17.28
CA PHE A 74 -23.54 2.71 17.38
C PHE A 74 -24.85 3.48 17.24
N LYS A 75 -25.36 3.98 18.37
CA LYS A 75 -26.24 5.15 18.42
C LYS A 75 -25.61 6.25 17.57
N ASP A 76 -26.40 6.83 16.67
CA ASP A 76 -26.06 8.05 15.95
C ASP A 76 -25.77 9.19 16.94
N SER A 77 -24.52 9.32 17.40
CA SER A 77 -24.09 10.49 18.16
C SER A 77 -23.64 11.58 17.18
N LYS A 78 -24.55 12.54 16.96
CA LYS A 78 -24.17 13.91 16.64
C LYS A 78 -23.36 14.43 17.82
N ASP A 79 -22.04 14.43 17.72
CA ASP A 79 -21.17 15.40 18.39
C ASP A 79 -19.75 15.25 17.87
N SER A 80 -19.46 15.98 16.79
CA SER A 80 -18.09 16.30 16.39
C SER A 80 -17.81 17.71 16.90
N THR A 81 -17.21 17.82 18.09
CA THR A 81 -16.61 19.06 18.56
C THR A 81 -15.31 19.32 17.80
N ASN A 82 -15.16 20.59 17.42
CA ASN A 82 -14.10 21.16 16.61
C ASN A 82 -12.69 20.82 17.10
N LEU A 83 -11.85 20.32 16.19
CA LEU A 83 -10.43 20.70 16.15
C LEU A 83 -10.12 21.29 14.77
N ASP A 84 -9.50 22.47 14.82
CA ASP A 84 -9.30 23.40 13.71
C ASP A 84 -8.63 22.78 12.48
N SER A 85 -9.35 22.79 11.35
CA SER A 85 -8.78 22.60 10.01
C SER A 85 -8.90 23.90 9.21
N LYS A 86 -7.84 24.70 9.25
CA LYS A 86 -7.70 25.87 8.36
C LYS A 86 -7.41 25.39 6.94
N LYS A 87 -8.44 25.50 6.10
CA LYS A 87 -8.48 25.61 4.62
C LYS A 87 -7.14 25.38 3.87
N SER A 88 -7.02 24.22 3.23
CA SER A 88 -6.29 24.08 1.96
C SER A 88 -7.30 23.79 0.84
N LYS A 89 -7.22 24.59 -0.23
CA LYS A 89 -8.00 24.43 -1.47
C LYS A 89 -7.33 23.34 -2.30
N ASP A 90 -7.73 22.10 -2.09
CA ASP A 90 -7.67 21.04 -3.11
C ASP A 90 -8.81 20.08 -2.80
N SER A 91 -9.80 20.05 -3.68
CA SER A 91 -11.04 19.28 -3.52
C SER A 91 -10.76 17.78 -3.58
N ALA A 92 -10.43 17.18 -2.44
CA ALA A 92 -10.83 15.81 -2.17
C ALA A 92 -12.37 15.80 -2.05
N PRO A 93 -13.09 14.85 -2.66
CA PRO A 93 -14.51 14.73 -2.40
C PRO A 93 -14.69 14.50 -0.91
N LYS A 94 -15.51 15.33 -0.25
CA LYS A 94 -16.10 15.01 1.05
C LYS A 94 -16.53 13.55 0.98
N SER A 95 -16.08 12.71 1.91
CA SER A 95 -16.36 11.27 1.90
C SER A 95 -17.86 11.08 1.64
N PRO A 96 -18.26 10.53 0.48
CA PRO A 96 -19.64 10.12 0.32
C PRO A 96 -19.83 9.08 1.42
N LYS A 97 -20.82 9.25 2.30
CA LYS A 97 -21.20 8.25 3.31
C LYS A 97 -21.10 6.87 2.65
N SER A 98 -20.08 6.10 3.01
CA SER A 98 -19.63 5.00 2.15
C SER A 98 -20.67 3.89 2.19
N THR A 99 -21.47 3.87 1.14
CA THR A 99 -22.67 3.03 1.04
C THR A 99 -22.23 1.69 0.44
N PRO A 100 -22.60 0.55 1.04
CA PRO A 100 -22.27 -0.75 0.48
C PRO A 100 -22.77 -0.88 -0.97
N ILE A 101 -21.90 -1.36 -1.85
CA ILE A 101 -22.18 -1.60 -3.27
C ILE A 101 -22.25 -3.11 -3.47
N LYS A 102 -23.35 -3.62 -4.04
CA LYS A 102 -23.45 -5.01 -4.48
C LYS A 102 -22.45 -5.29 -5.60
N ILE A 103 -21.84 -6.48 -5.60
CA ILE A 103 -20.85 -6.88 -6.63
C ILE A 103 -21.41 -6.71 -8.05
N ILE A 104 -22.66 -7.12 -8.29
CA ILE A 104 -23.31 -6.97 -9.59
C ILE A 104 -23.36 -5.50 -10.07
N ASN A 105 -23.48 -4.56 -9.14
CA ASN A 105 -23.60 -3.13 -9.40
C ASN A 105 -22.25 -2.42 -9.51
N PHE A 106 -21.12 -3.12 -9.29
CA PHE A 106 -19.79 -2.54 -9.43
C PHE A 106 -19.39 -2.43 -10.91
N THR A 107 -19.61 -1.25 -11.48
CA THR A 107 -19.43 -0.96 -12.91
C THR A 107 -18.21 -0.07 -13.18
N LEU A 108 -17.71 -0.14 -14.41
CA LEU A 108 -16.52 0.60 -14.86
C LEU A 108 -16.68 2.12 -14.62
N PRO A 109 -15.84 2.76 -13.78
CA PRO A 109 -15.97 4.16 -13.45
C PRO A 109 -15.24 5.07 -14.45
N LYS A 110 -15.61 6.36 -14.48
CA LYS A 110 -14.91 7.40 -15.28
C LYS A 110 -13.50 7.73 -14.76
N LYS A 111 -13.25 7.54 -13.46
CA LYS A 111 -11.96 7.83 -12.77
C LYS A 111 -11.63 6.69 -11.83
N GLY A 112 -10.35 6.57 -11.43
CA GLY A 112 -9.93 5.55 -10.48
C GLY A 112 -9.83 4.13 -11.05
N LEU A 113 -9.58 4.00 -12.36
CA LEU A 113 -9.52 2.71 -13.07
C LEU A 113 -8.57 1.69 -12.43
N ASN A 114 -7.44 2.14 -11.85
CA ASN A 114 -6.52 1.21 -11.18
C ASN A 114 -7.18 0.52 -9.99
N TYR A 115 -7.84 1.29 -9.11
CA TYR A 115 -8.59 0.74 -7.98
C TYR A 115 -9.70 -0.18 -8.46
N PHE A 116 -10.45 0.25 -9.48
CA PHE A 116 -11.50 -0.57 -10.07
C PHE A 116 -10.99 -1.93 -10.56
N PHE A 117 -9.94 -1.96 -11.40
CA PHE A 117 -9.42 -3.21 -11.95
C PHE A 117 -8.78 -4.10 -10.89
N ASP A 118 -8.15 -3.52 -9.87
CA ASP A 118 -7.58 -4.26 -8.74
C ASP A 118 -8.65 -4.88 -7.85
N THR A 119 -9.71 -4.15 -7.54
CA THR A 119 -10.85 -4.67 -6.79
C THR A 119 -11.60 -5.74 -7.60
N HIS A 120 -11.94 -5.44 -8.86
CA HIS A 120 -12.61 -6.37 -9.77
C HIS A 120 -11.77 -7.63 -10.07
N GLU A 121 -10.46 -7.58 -9.84
CA GLU A 121 -9.60 -8.76 -9.92
C GLU A 121 -10.03 -9.89 -8.99
N PHE A 122 -10.62 -9.57 -7.84
CA PHE A 122 -10.90 -10.57 -6.81
C PHE A 122 -12.39 -10.67 -6.47
N ILE A 123 -13.15 -9.58 -6.52
CA ILE A 123 -14.59 -9.65 -6.18
C ILE A 123 -15.42 -10.49 -7.16
N ARG A 124 -14.98 -10.67 -8.42
CA ARG A 124 -15.71 -11.49 -9.40
C ARG A 124 -15.83 -12.97 -9.03
N TYR A 125 -15.01 -13.43 -8.07
CA TYR A 125 -15.05 -14.79 -7.52
C TYR A 125 -16.13 -14.98 -6.44
N PHE A 126 -16.99 -14.00 -6.22
CA PHE A 126 -17.99 -14.01 -5.15
C PHE A 126 -19.41 -13.77 -5.70
N GLU A 127 -20.41 -14.14 -4.89
CA GLU A 127 -21.83 -14.03 -5.23
C GLU A 127 -22.26 -12.58 -5.48
N ASP A 128 -23.12 -12.38 -6.48
CA ASP A 128 -23.53 -11.05 -6.96
C ASP A 128 -24.25 -10.18 -5.93
N ASN A 129 -24.94 -10.83 -4.98
CA ASN A 129 -25.71 -10.18 -3.94
C ASN A 129 -24.86 -9.67 -2.77
N LEU A 130 -23.60 -10.12 -2.66
CA LEU A 130 -22.68 -9.64 -1.65
C LEU A 130 -22.34 -8.18 -1.90
N SER A 131 -22.27 -7.42 -0.82
CA SER A 131 -21.97 -6.00 -0.84
C SER A 131 -20.60 -5.72 -0.24
N PHE A 132 -19.96 -4.65 -0.72
CA PHE A 132 -18.70 -4.18 -0.17
C PHE A 132 -18.61 -2.66 -0.18
N ILE A 133 -17.73 -2.10 0.65
CA ILE A 133 -17.36 -0.70 0.62
C ILE A 133 -15.92 -0.62 0.11
N LEU A 134 -15.65 0.27 -0.85
CA LEU A 134 -14.32 0.57 -1.34
C LEU A 134 -13.95 1.99 -0.95
N GLU A 135 -13.03 2.12 0.00
CA GLU A 135 -12.46 3.40 0.41
C GLU A 135 -11.22 3.67 -0.47
N GLY A 136 -11.41 4.53 -1.46
CA GLY A 136 -10.40 4.85 -2.48
C GLY A 136 -9.38 5.89 -2.01
N GLY A 137 -8.21 5.91 -2.67
CA GLY A 137 -7.17 6.91 -2.42
C GLY A 137 -6.22 6.57 -1.27
N ASP A 138 -5.61 7.61 -0.72
CA ASP A 138 -4.61 7.54 0.35
C ASP A 138 -5.33 7.56 1.70
N VAL A 139 -5.70 6.37 2.18
CA VAL A 139 -6.36 6.21 3.47
C VAL A 139 -5.30 6.24 4.57
N ASN A 140 -5.32 7.32 5.34
CA ASN A 140 -4.41 7.59 6.46
C ASN A 140 -5.15 7.78 7.79
N TYR A 141 -6.37 7.25 7.87
CA TYR A 141 -7.28 7.38 8.99
C TYR A 141 -8.02 6.06 9.26
N ALA A 142 -8.62 5.98 10.45
CA ALA A 142 -9.49 4.87 10.87
C ALA A 142 -10.87 4.97 10.20
N ILE A 143 -11.31 3.92 9.51
CA ILE A 143 -12.63 3.90 8.85
C ILE A 143 -13.70 3.44 9.85
N SER A 144 -14.88 4.06 9.82
CA SER A 144 -15.99 3.74 10.75
C SER A 144 -16.75 2.46 10.40
N LYS A 145 -16.71 2.02 9.14
CA LYS A 145 -17.36 0.80 8.65
C LYS A 145 -16.33 -0.12 7.98
N PRO A 146 -16.47 -1.45 8.08
CA PRO A 146 -15.61 -2.38 7.35
C PRO A 146 -15.55 -2.02 5.88
N SER A 147 -14.36 -1.63 5.41
CA SER A 147 -14.14 -1.12 4.06
C SER A 147 -12.82 -1.65 3.51
N ILE A 148 -12.84 -2.01 2.24
CA ILE A 148 -11.63 -2.37 1.49
C ILE A 148 -10.89 -1.09 1.16
N CYS A 149 -9.60 -1.01 1.51
CA CYS A 149 -8.75 0.14 1.27
C CYS A 149 -7.33 -0.27 0.82
N LYS A 150 -6.59 0.66 0.20
CA LYS A 150 -5.20 0.46 -0.21
C LYS A 150 -4.25 0.49 0.97
N SER A 151 -4.46 1.45 1.86
CA SER A 151 -3.56 1.83 2.95
C SER A 151 -4.32 2.04 4.26
N ARG A 152 -3.62 2.04 5.38
CA ARG A 152 -4.15 2.43 6.69
C ARG A 152 -3.03 2.87 7.64
N PRO A 153 -3.36 3.57 8.75
CA PRO A 153 -2.41 3.80 9.84
C PRO A 153 -1.90 2.50 10.45
N ILE A 154 -0.60 2.43 10.72
CA ILE A 154 0.01 1.39 11.54
C ILE A 154 -0.37 1.67 13.00
N VAL A 155 -1.01 0.70 13.63
CA VAL A 155 -1.27 0.73 15.06
C VAL A 155 -0.08 0.10 15.79
N PRO A 156 0.61 0.82 16.70
CA PRO A 156 1.69 0.25 17.49
C PRO A 156 1.21 -0.95 18.32
N ILE A 157 2.01 -2.02 18.37
CA ILE A 157 1.70 -3.22 19.16
C ILE A 157 1.57 -2.91 20.67
N ASN A 158 2.23 -1.84 21.15
CA ASN A 158 2.18 -1.39 22.54
C ASN A 158 0.99 -0.48 22.87
N GLY A 159 0.11 -0.22 21.90
CA GLY A 159 -1.18 0.39 22.20
C GLY A 159 -2.08 -0.64 22.89
N ASN A 160 -2.80 -0.19 23.90
CA ASN A 160 -3.93 -0.88 24.54
C ASN A 160 -4.82 -1.55 23.47
N LEU A 161 -5.50 -2.66 23.79
CA LEU A 161 -6.38 -3.41 22.86
C LEU A 161 -7.34 -2.51 22.05
N GLU A 162 -7.76 -1.39 22.64
CA GLU A 162 -8.54 -0.32 22.02
C GLU A 162 -7.90 0.27 20.75
N SER A 163 -6.58 0.38 20.69
CA SER A 163 -5.85 0.88 19.53
C SER A 163 -5.87 -0.09 18.34
N GLN A 164 -5.84 -1.41 18.57
CA GLN A 164 -5.96 -2.41 17.50
C GLN A 164 -7.37 -2.46 16.92
N ALA A 165 -8.38 -2.17 17.75
CA ALA A 165 -9.76 -1.97 17.29
C ALA A 165 -9.91 -0.74 16.36
N LYS A 166 -9.07 0.30 16.51
CA LYS A 166 -9.20 1.56 15.74
C LYS A 166 -9.05 1.38 14.22
N ASN A 167 -8.32 0.38 13.72
CA ASN A 167 -8.18 0.16 12.28
C ASN A 167 -8.71 -1.20 11.80
N ALA A 168 -9.51 -1.91 12.61
CA ALA A 168 -10.05 -3.22 12.24
C ALA A 168 -10.95 -3.16 10.99
N ASN A 169 -11.61 -2.01 10.81
CA ASN A 169 -12.44 -1.68 9.67
C ASN A 169 -11.65 -1.31 8.39
N ASN A 170 -10.33 -1.18 8.46
CA ASN A 170 -9.48 -0.92 7.31
C ASN A 170 -8.96 -2.26 6.76
N ILE A 171 -9.69 -2.87 5.83
CA ILE A 171 -9.33 -4.14 5.22
C ILE A 171 -8.40 -3.87 4.04
N LEU A 172 -7.15 -4.31 4.17
CA LEU A 172 -6.16 -4.08 3.12
C LEU A 172 -6.37 -5.05 1.97
N LEU A 173 -6.44 -4.52 0.75
CA LEU A 173 -6.32 -5.28 -0.50
C LEU A 173 -5.19 -4.69 -1.34
N ASN A 174 -4.59 -5.48 -2.23
CA ASN A 174 -3.53 -5.01 -3.12
C ASN A 174 -4.08 -4.08 -4.23
N LEU A 175 -4.29 -2.82 -3.88
CA LEU A 175 -4.87 -1.79 -4.74
C LEU A 175 -3.82 -0.80 -5.26
N ASP A 176 -4.12 -0.18 -6.42
CA ASP A 176 -3.20 0.68 -7.17
C ASP A 176 -1.84 0.00 -7.41
N LYS A 177 -1.86 -1.33 -7.60
CA LYS A 177 -0.66 -2.17 -7.54
C LYS A 177 0.34 -1.82 -8.63
N ILE A 178 -0.14 -1.34 -9.78
CA ILE A 178 0.70 -0.88 -10.87
C ILE A 178 1.65 0.26 -10.45
N ARG A 179 1.24 1.09 -9.49
CA ARG A 179 2.04 2.21 -8.98
C ARG A 179 2.92 1.84 -7.80
N HIS A 180 2.48 0.92 -6.94
CA HIS A 180 3.17 0.60 -5.71
C HIS A 180 4.03 -0.68 -5.80
N PHE A 181 3.55 -1.74 -6.45
CA PHE A 181 4.22 -3.04 -6.50
C PHE A 181 5.13 -3.18 -7.72
N LEU A 182 6.09 -2.25 -7.83
CA LEU A 182 7.19 -2.34 -8.79
C LEU A 182 8.42 -2.91 -8.08
N PHE A 183 8.81 -4.13 -8.43
CA PHE A 183 10.07 -4.73 -7.99
C PHE A 183 11.08 -4.67 -9.14
N ILE A 184 12.32 -4.29 -8.85
CA ILE A 184 13.31 -3.96 -9.89
C ILE A 184 14.51 -4.90 -9.82
N ASN A 185 14.92 -5.38 -10.99
CA ASN A 185 16.24 -5.96 -11.16
C ASN A 185 17.25 -4.82 -11.34
N ASP A 186 18.07 -4.57 -10.34
CA ASP A 186 19.04 -3.49 -10.32
C ASP A 186 20.32 -3.89 -11.06
N PRO A 187 20.69 -3.21 -12.16
CA PRO A 187 21.88 -3.56 -12.92
C PRO A 187 23.19 -3.12 -12.25
N TYR A 188 23.13 -2.26 -11.22
CA TYR A 188 24.33 -1.74 -10.56
C TYR A 188 24.65 -2.55 -9.29
N LYS A 189 25.92 -2.88 -9.10
CA LYS A 189 26.40 -3.48 -7.86
C LYS A 189 26.36 -2.47 -6.73
N PHE A 190 26.24 -2.92 -5.49
CA PHE A 190 26.15 -2.02 -4.35
C PHE A 190 27.43 -1.20 -4.16
N GLU A 191 28.57 -1.85 -4.40
CA GLU A 191 29.92 -1.32 -4.17
C GLU A 191 30.27 -0.19 -5.13
N ASP A 192 29.72 -0.24 -6.36
CA ASP A 192 29.98 0.72 -7.43
C ASP A 192 29.13 2.01 -7.32
N LYS A 193 28.16 2.04 -6.40
CA LYS A 193 27.26 3.17 -6.20
C LYS A 193 27.90 4.23 -5.29
N ASP A 194 27.60 5.50 -5.53
CA ASP A 194 28.07 6.58 -4.67
C ASP A 194 27.30 6.65 -3.33
N ASN A 195 27.86 7.38 -2.37
CA ASN A 195 27.32 7.51 -1.01
C ASN A 195 26.41 8.76 -0.85
N LEU A 196 25.98 9.40 -1.94
CA LEU A 196 25.13 10.58 -1.88
C LEU A 196 23.70 10.15 -1.50
N LEU A 197 23.05 10.91 -0.62
CA LEU A 197 21.62 10.73 -0.39
C LEU A 197 20.83 11.30 -1.57
N TYR A 198 20.09 10.45 -2.28
CA TYR A 198 19.39 10.86 -3.49
C TYR A 198 17.87 10.84 -3.36
N PHE A 199 17.20 11.84 -3.95
CA PHE A 199 15.74 11.89 -4.06
C PHE A 199 15.23 12.76 -5.22
N ARG A 200 14.19 12.28 -5.91
CA ARG A 200 13.32 13.12 -6.74
C ARG A 200 11.85 12.76 -6.50
N GLY A 201 11.04 13.72 -6.06
CA GLY A 201 9.63 13.47 -5.75
C GLY A 201 8.81 14.71 -5.43
N GLY A 202 7.53 14.52 -5.11
CA GLY A 202 6.66 15.60 -4.64
C GLY A 202 7.05 16.05 -3.23
N VAL A 203 7.11 17.36 -3.00
CA VAL A 203 7.43 17.97 -1.71
C VAL A 203 6.24 18.87 -1.41
N TYR A 204 5.22 18.28 -0.79
CA TYR A 204 3.94 18.93 -0.52
C TYR A 204 3.60 18.90 0.96
N GLN A 205 3.90 17.79 1.63
CA GLN A 205 3.65 17.61 3.05
C GLN A 205 4.66 18.42 3.87
N ARG A 206 4.18 19.00 4.97
CA ARG A 206 4.99 19.82 5.88
C ARG A 206 6.31 19.15 6.28
N HIS A 207 6.27 17.88 6.67
CA HIS A 207 7.47 17.16 7.08
C HIS A 207 8.48 16.97 5.93
N ARG A 208 8.03 16.82 4.67
CA ARG A 208 8.94 16.81 3.50
C ARG A 208 9.55 18.20 3.26
N VAL A 209 8.75 19.27 3.42
CA VAL A 209 9.25 20.65 3.34
C VAL A 209 10.30 20.92 4.41
N GLU A 210 10.08 20.46 5.65
CA GLU A 210 11.03 20.59 6.76
C GLU A 210 12.36 19.87 6.48
N PHE A 211 12.31 18.61 5.98
CA PHE A 211 13.52 17.90 5.54
C PHE A 211 14.31 18.71 4.50
N PHE A 212 13.61 19.25 3.49
CA PHE A 212 14.23 19.99 2.41
C PHE A 212 14.80 21.33 2.85
N LYS A 213 14.11 22.07 3.73
CA LYS A 213 14.65 23.31 4.31
C LYS A 213 15.98 23.07 5.01
N LYS A 214 16.13 21.91 5.65
CA LYS A 214 17.34 21.55 6.38
C LYS A 214 18.49 21.12 5.47
N TYR A 215 18.21 20.32 4.44
CA TYR A 215 19.25 19.60 3.71
C TYR A 215 19.38 19.92 2.23
N PHE A 216 18.50 20.71 1.61
CA PHE A 216 18.53 20.94 0.16
C PHE A 216 19.87 21.51 -0.36
N SER A 217 20.55 22.33 0.45
CA SER A 217 21.85 22.91 0.13
C SER A 217 23.05 22.09 0.65
N ASP A 218 22.80 20.96 1.32
CA ASP A 218 23.87 20.11 1.87
C ASP A 218 24.53 19.29 0.75
N LYS A 219 25.86 19.40 0.63
CA LYS A 219 26.65 18.74 -0.41
C LYS A 219 26.63 17.21 -0.32
N ARG A 220 26.21 16.65 0.81
CA ARG A 220 26.10 15.20 1.03
C ARG A 220 24.81 14.60 0.45
N CYS A 221 23.91 15.43 -0.10
CA CYS A 221 22.70 14.94 -0.75
C CYS A 221 22.42 15.63 -2.10
N ASP A 222 21.72 14.92 -2.98
CA ASP A 222 21.07 15.49 -4.16
C ASP A 222 19.58 15.15 -4.13
N ILE A 223 18.81 16.05 -3.52
CA ILE A 223 17.36 15.94 -3.37
C ILE A 223 16.64 17.03 -4.19
N GLY A 224 15.43 16.74 -4.68
CA GLY A 224 14.69 17.68 -5.53
C GLY A 224 13.19 17.46 -5.62
N HIS A 225 12.45 18.57 -5.67
CA HIS A 225 11.03 18.62 -5.98
C HIS A 225 10.78 18.49 -7.48
N THR A 226 9.82 17.65 -7.87
CA THR A 226 9.49 17.38 -9.30
C THR A 226 8.01 17.45 -9.63
N GLY A 227 7.21 18.01 -8.71
CA GLY A 227 5.76 18.05 -8.75
C GLY A 227 5.20 19.43 -9.13
N SER A 228 3.96 19.69 -8.71
CA SER A 228 3.33 21.01 -8.84
C SER A 228 4.00 22.03 -7.91
N VAL A 229 4.38 23.15 -8.48
CA VAL A 229 5.11 24.20 -7.75
C VAL A 229 4.14 25.04 -6.91
N SER A 230 4.51 25.26 -5.65
CA SER A 230 3.88 26.19 -4.71
C SER A 230 4.93 27.16 -4.16
N ALA A 231 4.51 28.16 -3.38
CA ALA A 231 5.44 29.06 -2.71
C ALA A 231 6.42 28.31 -1.78
N GLU A 232 5.97 27.24 -1.14
CA GLU A 232 6.75 26.49 -0.14
C GLU A 232 7.80 25.56 -0.74
N ASN A 233 7.63 25.13 -2.00
CA ASN A 233 8.52 24.14 -2.63
C ASN A 233 9.29 24.66 -3.86
N ARG A 234 9.02 25.90 -4.29
CA ARG A 234 9.66 26.52 -5.47
C ARG A 234 11.19 26.48 -5.42
N ALA A 235 11.76 26.73 -4.25
CA ALA A 235 13.21 26.71 -4.06
C ALA A 235 13.85 25.33 -4.26
N PHE A 236 13.04 24.25 -4.20
CA PHE A 236 13.53 22.88 -4.22
C PHE A 236 13.44 22.21 -5.60
N VAL A 237 12.96 22.92 -6.63
CA VAL A 237 12.69 22.35 -7.94
C VAL A 237 13.97 21.84 -8.60
N LYS A 238 13.95 20.56 -9.02
CA LYS A 238 14.98 19.97 -9.87
C LYS A 238 14.34 19.17 -11.02
N PRO A 239 15.08 18.85 -12.10
CA PRO A 239 14.57 17.99 -13.15
C PRO A 239 14.12 16.62 -12.62
N LYS A 240 13.11 16.04 -13.27
CA LYS A 240 12.67 14.66 -13.02
C LYS A 240 13.82 13.69 -13.29
N ALA A 241 13.96 12.68 -12.43
CA ALA A 241 14.91 11.60 -12.64
C ALA A 241 14.21 10.26 -12.85
N SER A 242 14.86 9.40 -13.63
CA SER A 242 14.40 8.03 -13.82
C SER A 242 14.71 7.17 -12.59
N ILE A 243 14.07 6.01 -12.45
CA ILE A 243 14.49 5.06 -11.39
C ILE A 243 15.94 4.62 -11.62
N LYS A 244 16.37 4.42 -12.87
CA LYS A 244 17.77 4.08 -13.20
C LYS A 244 18.77 5.12 -12.65
N THR A 245 18.40 6.40 -12.65
CA THR A 245 19.21 7.48 -12.05
C THR A 245 19.26 7.37 -10.53
N HIS A 246 18.16 6.99 -9.86
CA HIS A 246 18.21 6.79 -8.41
C HIS A 246 19.12 5.60 -8.06
N LEU A 247 19.12 4.56 -8.90
CA LEU A 247 19.89 3.34 -8.67
C LEU A 247 21.41 3.51 -8.83
N SER A 248 21.96 4.67 -9.23
CA SER A 248 23.41 4.91 -9.12
C SER A 248 23.86 5.26 -7.70
N HIS A 249 22.92 5.46 -6.77
CA HIS A 249 23.20 5.88 -5.40
C HIS A 249 22.93 4.75 -4.41
N LYS A 250 23.80 4.60 -3.40
CA LYS A 250 23.59 3.63 -2.31
C LYS A 250 22.40 4.01 -1.46
N PHE A 251 22.21 5.30 -1.19
CA PHE A 251 21.22 5.79 -0.24
C PHE A 251 20.11 6.56 -0.96
N ILE A 252 18.89 6.06 -0.85
CA ILE A 252 17.73 6.67 -1.50
C ILE A 252 16.69 7.03 -0.44
N LEU A 253 16.35 8.31 -0.36
CA LEU A 253 15.38 8.82 0.61
C LEU A 253 13.97 8.32 0.28
N SER A 254 13.23 7.88 1.29
CA SER A 254 11.88 7.33 1.16
C SER A 254 10.95 7.91 2.23
N LEU A 255 10.62 9.20 2.10
CA LEU A 255 9.66 9.86 2.99
C LEU A 255 8.22 9.53 2.57
N GLU A 256 7.37 9.21 3.55
CA GLU A 256 5.92 9.06 3.36
C GLU A 256 5.27 10.35 2.84
N GLY A 257 4.10 10.24 2.23
CA GLY A 257 3.35 11.37 1.67
C GLY A 257 2.06 11.56 2.46
N ASN A 258 0.92 11.48 1.77
CA ASN A 258 -0.36 11.37 2.47
C ASN A 258 -0.51 10.00 3.15
N ASP A 259 0.05 8.96 2.53
CA ASP A 259 0.18 7.60 3.02
C ASP A 259 1.62 7.07 2.77
N VAL A 260 1.78 5.79 2.43
CA VAL A 260 3.10 5.17 2.20
C VAL A 260 3.91 5.82 1.08
N ALA A 261 5.24 5.81 1.26
CA ALA A 261 6.18 6.23 0.22
C ALA A 261 6.13 5.24 -0.97
N SER A 262 5.71 5.71 -2.15
CA SER A 262 5.59 4.85 -3.33
C SER A 262 6.93 4.30 -3.84
N ASN A 263 8.06 4.87 -3.41
CA ASN A 263 9.39 4.42 -3.82
C ASN A 263 10.00 3.31 -2.95
N LEU A 264 9.51 3.14 -1.73
CA LEU A 264 10.07 2.20 -0.75
C LEU A 264 10.29 0.80 -1.33
N LYS A 265 9.25 0.22 -1.94
CA LYS A 265 9.24 -1.15 -2.45
C LYS A 265 10.28 -1.38 -3.54
N TRP A 266 10.42 -0.43 -4.47
CA TRP A 266 11.39 -0.59 -5.56
C TRP A 266 12.82 -0.37 -5.06
N ILE A 267 13.03 0.51 -4.07
CA ILE A 267 14.34 0.67 -3.42
C ILE A 267 14.71 -0.63 -2.71
N MET A 268 13.81 -1.16 -1.87
CA MET A 268 14.04 -2.37 -1.09
C MET A 268 14.29 -3.63 -1.94
N SER A 269 13.76 -3.66 -3.16
CA SER A 269 14.02 -4.75 -4.11
C SER A 269 15.29 -4.58 -4.94
N SER A 270 15.92 -3.41 -4.87
CA SER A 270 17.12 -3.07 -5.64
C SER A 270 18.40 -3.35 -4.85
N ASN A 271 19.55 -2.98 -5.41
CA ASN A 271 20.82 -3.00 -4.71
C ASN A 271 21.10 -1.70 -3.94
N SER A 272 20.14 -0.79 -3.79
CA SER A 272 20.26 0.41 -2.95
C SER A 272 19.56 0.22 -1.60
N LEU A 273 19.80 1.15 -0.67
CA LEU A 273 19.25 1.18 0.69
C LEU A 273 18.22 2.31 0.82
N ALA A 274 17.04 1.97 1.33
CA ALA A 274 16.03 2.95 1.68
C ALA A 274 16.44 3.66 2.96
N VAL A 275 16.32 4.99 2.96
CA VAL A 275 16.53 5.85 4.13
C VAL A 275 15.20 6.49 4.47
N ALA A 276 14.63 6.14 5.62
CA ALA A 276 13.28 6.54 5.97
C ALA A 276 13.11 6.62 7.49
N PRO A 277 12.22 7.50 7.97
CA PRO A 277 11.68 7.35 9.31
C PRO A 277 10.91 6.04 9.45
N LYS A 278 10.62 5.67 10.70
CA LYS A 278 9.72 4.57 11.00
C LYS A 278 8.38 4.75 10.26
N PRO A 279 7.91 3.75 9.48
CA PRO A 279 6.66 3.85 8.74
C PRO A 279 5.47 4.14 9.66
N LYS A 280 4.60 5.08 9.25
CA LYS A 280 3.35 5.40 9.95
C LYS A 280 2.14 4.77 9.26
N PHE A 281 2.26 4.42 7.99
CA PHE A 281 1.21 3.81 7.20
C PHE A 281 1.65 2.48 6.62
N GLU A 282 0.66 1.63 6.34
CA GLU A 282 0.89 0.33 5.72
C GLU A 282 -0.10 0.05 4.60
N THR A 283 0.33 -0.79 3.68
CA THR A 283 -0.41 -1.32 2.55
C THR A 283 -0.33 -2.84 2.55
N TRP A 284 -0.71 -3.46 1.43
CA TRP A 284 -0.48 -4.88 1.18
C TRP A 284 0.99 -5.31 1.34
N PHE A 285 1.97 -4.39 1.35
CA PHE A 285 3.39 -4.71 1.56
C PHE A 285 3.79 -4.83 3.04
N MET A 286 2.85 -4.66 3.97
CA MET A 286 3.04 -4.91 5.40
C MET A 286 4.16 -4.06 6.01
N GLU A 287 4.20 -2.77 5.67
CA GLU A 287 5.21 -1.81 6.17
C GLU A 287 5.34 -1.82 7.69
N GLY A 288 4.26 -2.11 8.42
CA GLY A 288 4.28 -2.26 9.88
C GLY A 288 5.13 -3.43 10.41
N LYS A 289 5.54 -4.39 9.56
CA LYS A 289 6.49 -5.45 9.91
C LYS A 289 7.95 -5.09 9.60
N LEU A 290 8.22 -3.93 8.99
CA LEU A 290 9.57 -3.49 8.71
C LEU A 290 10.27 -3.07 10.00
N LYS A 291 11.45 -3.65 10.20
CA LYS A 291 12.41 -3.32 11.26
C LYS A 291 13.47 -2.34 10.74
N GLY A 292 13.62 -1.20 11.42
CA GLY A 292 14.68 -0.24 11.20
C GLY A 292 16.07 -0.84 11.42
N ASP A 293 17.05 -0.37 10.67
CA ASP A 293 18.45 -0.85 10.62
C ASP A 293 18.59 -2.35 10.34
N PHE A 294 17.51 -2.99 9.89
CA PHE A 294 17.48 -4.38 9.44
C PHE A 294 16.94 -4.49 8.02
N HIS A 295 15.85 -3.79 7.66
CA HIS A 295 15.31 -3.77 6.28
C HIS A 295 15.51 -2.42 5.56
N TYR A 296 15.75 -1.35 6.30
CA TYR A 296 16.02 0.00 5.80
C TYR A 296 16.88 0.74 6.84
N ILE A 297 17.52 1.84 6.45
CA ILE A 297 18.23 2.71 7.38
C ILE A 297 17.18 3.61 8.05
N GLU A 298 17.01 3.44 9.36
CA GLU A 298 16.06 4.25 10.13
C GLU A 298 16.68 5.59 10.52
N ILE A 299 15.95 6.67 10.23
CA ILE A 299 16.29 8.04 10.62
C ILE A 299 15.22 8.60 11.55
N ASP A 300 15.58 9.58 12.36
CA ASP A 300 14.67 10.19 13.32
C ASP A 300 13.59 11.02 12.62
N GLU A 301 12.45 11.22 13.28
CA GLU A 301 11.35 12.03 12.71
C GLU A 301 11.72 13.51 12.54
N ASN A 302 12.65 14.02 13.36
CA ASN A 302 13.22 15.36 13.24
C ASN A 302 14.41 15.43 12.26
N TYR A 303 14.79 14.28 11.69
CA TYR A 303 15.86 14.13 10.71
C TYR A 303 17.25 14.52 11.20
N GLU A 304 17.52 14.65 12.50
CA GLU A 304 18.83 15.08 13.01
C GLU A 304 19.96 14.10 12.69
N ASN A 305 19.69 12.79 12.79
CA ASN A 305 20.70 11.74 12.66
C ASN A 305 20.97 11.25 11.23
N VAL A 306 20.41 11.91 10.19
CA VAL A 306 20.47 11.41 8.80
C VAL A 306 21.91 11.14 8.37
N PHE A 307 22.78 12.14 8.46
CA PHE A 307 24.13 11.99 7.92
C PHE A 307 25.05 11.16 8.82
N ASP A 308 24.81 11.12 10.13
CA ASP A 308 25.52 10.22 11.04
C ASP A 308 25.25 8.76 10.66
N LYS A 309 23.99 8.42 10.38
CA LYS A 309 23.59 7.09 9.88
C LYS A 309 24.24 6.77 8.53
N LEU A 310 24.21 7.70 7.57
CA LEU A 310 24.78 7.47 6.25
C LEU A 310 26.30 7.28 6.30
N GLU A 311 27.00 8.10 7.08
CA GLU A 311 28.44 7.97 7.28
C GLU A 311 28.79 6.64 7.96
N PHE A 312 28.03 6.25 8.99
CA PHE A 312 28.19 4.97 9.65
C PHE A 312 28.07 3.79 8.66
N TYR A 313 27.01 3.73 7.86
CA TYR A 313 26.80 2.63 6.91
C TYR A 313 27.71 2.71 5.68
N ALA A 314 28.18 3.89 5.30
CA ALA A 314 29.18 4.05 4.25
C ALA A 314 30.54 3.46 4.66
N LYS A 315 30.91 3.57 5.95
CA LYS A 315 32.14 2.98 6.51
C LYS A 315 31.98 1.50 6.85
N ASN A 316 30.78 1.07 7.23
CA ASN A 316 30.47 -0.30 7.62
C ASN A 316 29.70 -1.04 6.51
N THR A 317 30.38 -1.27 5.39
CA THR A 317 29.77 -1.84 4.16
C THR A 317 29.13 -3.21 4.38
N ASP A 318 29.67 -4.04 5.25
CA ASP A 318 29.09 -5.35 5.59
C ASP A 318 27.71 -5.23 6.26
N LEU A 319 27.56 -4.27 7.19
CA LEU A 319 26.28 -4.00 7.83
C LEU A 319 25.28 -3.43 6.83
N ALA A 320 25.71 -2.52 5.96
CA ALA A 320 24.90 -1.97 4.90
C ALA A 320 24.43 -3.06 3.92
N ASN A 321 25.32 -3.98 3.54
CA ASN A 321 24.99 -5.13 2.70
C ASN A 321 24.01 -6.08 3.38
N LYS A 322 24.11 -6.30 4.70
CA LYS A 322 23.11 -7.09 5.45
C LYS A 322 21.71 -6.47 5.36
N ILE A 323 21.59 -5.15 5.55
CA ILE A 323 20.29 -4.45 5.41
C ILE A 323 19.72 -4.65 4.00
N ARG A 324 20.54 -4.48 2.97
CA ARG A 324 20.14 -4.68 1.58
C ARG A 324 19.62 -6.10 1.33
N LEU A 325 20.36 -7.11 1.78
CA LEU A 325 19.97 -8.52 1.61
C LEU A 325 18.67 -8.84 2.35
N ASN A 326 18.49 -8.33 3.56
CA ASN A 326 17.25 -8.47 4.33
C ASN A 326 16.07 -7.78 3.64
N ALA A 327 16.26 -6.57 3.10
CA ALA A 327 15.25 -5.85 2.34
C ALA A 327 14.80 -6.62 1.09
N ASN A 328 15.77 -7.16 0.35
CA ASN A 328 15.53 -7.98 -0.83
C ASN A 328 14.79 -9.28 -0.45
N ALA A 329 15.22 -9.95 0.62
CA ALA A 329 14.58 -11.17 1.13
C ALA A 329 13.13 -10.89 1.55
N TYR A 330 12.88 -9.75 2.21
CA TYR A 330 11.52 -9.31 2.54
C TYR A 330 10.67 -9.13 1.28
N CYS A 331 11.19 -8.53 0.22
CA CYS A 331 10.44 -8.34 -1.03
C CYS A 331 10.04 -9.66 -1.70
N LYS A 332 10.88 -10.70 -1.62
CA LYS A 332 10.64 -12.01 -2.27
C LYS A 332 9.33 -12.68 -1.82
N GLN A 333 8.85 -12.38 -0.61
CA GLN A 333 7.62 -12.98 -0.09
C GLN A 333 6.37 -12.64 -0.92
N PHE A 334 6.41 -11.56 -1.71
CA PHE A 334 5.31 -11.05 -2.55
C PHE A 334 5.38 -11.53 -4.01
N PHE A 335 6.32 -12.40 -4.37
CA PHE A 335 6.56 -12.80 -5.77
C PHE A 335 5.71 -14.02 -6.19
N ASP A 336 5.25 -14.83 -5.25
CA ASP A 336 4.37 -15.99 -5.53
C ASP A 336 2.95 -15.50 -5.84
N LYS A 337 2.64 -15.33 -7.13
CA LYS A 337 1.32 -14.88 -7.59
C LYS A 337 0.17 -15.78 -7.14
N ASN A 338 0.39 -17.09 -7.04
CA ASN A 338 -0.64 -18.03 -6.61
C ASN A 338 -0.94 -17.83 -5.12
N ARG A 339 0.11 -17.68 -4.29
CA ARG A 339 -0.04 -17.31 -2.88
C ARG A 339 -0.76 -15.97 -2.72
N GLU A 340 -0.36 -14.94 -3.47
CA GLU A 340 -1.00 -13.62 -3.40
C GLU A 340 -2.49 -13.67 -3.78
N GLN A 341 -2.85 -14.48 -4.78
CA GLN A 341 -4.25 -14.70 -5.17
C GLN A 341 -5.04 -15.39 -4.05
N ILE A 342 -4.50 -16.46 -3.46
CA ILE A 342 -5.14 -17.16 -2.34
C ILE A 342 -5.36 -16.21 -1.17
N ILE A 343 -4.34 -15.44 -0.78
CA ILE A 343 -4.45 -14.47 0.33
C ILE A 343 -5.53 -13.43 0.03
N ALA A 344 -5.57 -12.86 -1.19
CA ALA A 344 -6.59 -11.87 -1.58
C ALA A 344 -8.01 -12.44 -1.50
N LEU A 345 -8.21 -13.67 -1.98
CA LEU A 345 -9.50 -14.36 -1.90
C LEU A 345 -9.90 -14.65 -0.45
N LEU A 346 -8.99 -15.15 0.39
CA LEU A 346 -9.27 -15.40 1.81
C LEU A 346 -9.54 -14.12 2.60
N VAL A 347 -8.84 -13.02 2.29
CA VAL A 347 -9.10 -11.69 2.86
C VAL A 347 -10.53 -11.25 2.54
N LEU A 348 -10.97 -11.41 1.30
CA LEU A 348 -12.33 -11.08 0.88
C LEU A 348 -13.36 -12.04 1.45
N GLU A 349 -13.07 -13.34 1.51
CA GLU A 349 -13.95 -14.33 2.12
C GLU A 349 -14.21 -14.01 3.60
N LYS A 350 -13.13 -13.73 4.34
CA LYS A 350 -13.23 -13.26 5.73
C LYS A 350 -13.99 -11.94 5.85
N TYR A 351 -13.82 -11.03 4.90
CA TYR A 351 -14.56 -9.77 4.86
C TYR A 351 -16.06 -10.00 4.65
N PHE A 352 -16.47 -10.76 3.64
CA PHE A 352 -17.87 -11.03 3.35
C PHE A 352 -18.57 -11.81 4.46
N LYS A 353 -17.87 -12.73 5.15
CA LYS A 353 -18.39 -13.47 6.31
C LYS A 353 -18.65 -12.58 7.54
N ASN A 354 -17.84 -11.53 7.75
CA ASN A 354 -17.86 -10.74 8.99
C ASN A 354 -18.45 -9.32 8.81
N ALA A 355 -18.54 -8.80 7.58
CA ALA A 355 -19.15 -7.51 7.30
C ALA A 355 -20.66 -7.56 7.52
N ARG A 356 -21.17 -6.76 8.46
CA ARG A 356 -22.56 -6.84 8.96
C ARG A 356 -23.65 -6.68 7.90
N PHE A 357 -23.41 -5.89 6.86
CA PHE A 357 -24.39 -5.68 5.77
C PHE A 357 -24.50 -6.86 4.78
N ASN A 358 -23.77 -7.96 5.02
CA ASN A 358 -23.86 -9.20 4.24
C ASN A 358 -24.47 -10.37 5.05
N LYS A 359 -24.92 -10.12 6.29
CA LYS A 359 -25.65 -11.11 7.09
C LYS A 359 -27.12 -11.07 6.67
N PHE A 360 -27.62 -12.23 6.25
CA PHE A 360 -29.04 -12.47 5.98
C PHE A 360 -29.79 -12.80 7.27
#